data_AF-A0A4P8KSS1-F1
#
_entry.id   AF-A0A4P8KSS1-F1
#
_cell.length_a   1.000
_cell.length_b   1.000
_cell.length_c   1.000
_cell.angle_alpha   90.00
_cell.angle_beta   90.00
_cell.angle_gamma   90.00
#
_symmetry.space_group_name_H-M   'P 1'
#
loop_
_entity.id
_entity.type
_entity.pdbx_description
1 polymer ?
#
loop_
_entity_poly.entity_id
_entity_poly.type
_entity_poly.pdbx_seq_one_letter_code
_entity_poly.pdbx_strand_id
1 'polypeptide(L)'
;MSTANVLVAAPIDTATPFSGAGLLDSGSQLVAAVDSGSWVEGGLAGVGVAIDVAATAIDPLGSLIGAGLGWIIDHLEPLKGWLNDFAGNAGEVAAFAQTWSNIQTQLETSAQELAHVVGQVDEMAGEAMEAYRRFQQDVAQHLSGAASWAGAMSTGLQMASTIVQVVHDLVRDVLSQLAGAIISWVAELVVTVGLATPVVIGQVTTRVSQLATTVGETVTKVLRSCKNLGKLLDDLKGLLQRAGDLFSSVLKGGASGPSVRVPDGPTIHARVGEPLSPADLKSMIDEGYHTSIFSDKVVQHYDHSAATLGRSGSDVWAMPTEDAAKIHTPAQAARETGMAPMAQDAYLNGGDIYAVHFPVDPSELRRPTVADSGGWEHFYPDPTNTSTTYGHTAVNTGTGAYLVNSTRETLIAGGDAMRSNAVLTKLENGAWVLVRRY
;
A
#
# COMPACT_ATOMS: atom_id res chain seq x y z
N MET A 1 49.05 -32.32 21.05
CA MET A 1 49.07 -30.93 20.58
C MET A 1 49.72 -30.93 19.19
N SER A 2 48.93 -30.75 18.14
CA SER A 2 49.44 -30.51 16.78
C SER A 2 49.18 -29.04 16.48
N THR A 3 50.24 -28.25 16.40
CA THR A 3 50.23 -26.83 16.03
C THR A 3 49.75 -26.70 14.59
N ALA A 4 48.58 -26.08 14.38
CA ALA A 4 48.13 -25.65 13.07
C ALA A 4 49.10 -24.58 12.52
N ASN A 5 49.44 -24.68 11.24
CA ASN A 5 50.39 -23.82 10.54
C ASN A 5 49.84 -22.39 10.38
N VAL A 6 50.53 -21.41 10.96
CA VAL A 6 50.12 -19.99 11.03
C VAL A 6 50.29 -19.25 9.69
N LEU A 7 50.80 -19.92 8.64
CA LEU A 7 51.03 -19.34 7.31
C LEU A 7 49.97 -19.72 6.26
N VAL A 8 48.95 -20.50 6.64
CA VAL A 8 47.83 -20.84 5.75
C VAL A 8 46.63 -19.99 6.14
N ALA A 9 46.36 -18.92 5.39
CA ALA A 9 45.11 -18.17 5.52
C ALA A 9 43.96 -19.12 5.17
N ALA A 10 42.98 -19.25 6.08
CA ALA A 10 41.75 -19.97 5.78
C ALA A 10 41.05 -19.27 4.59
N PRO A 11 40.39 -20.01 3.68
CA PRO A 11 39.56 -19.41 2.65
C PRO A 11 38.55 -18.47 3.33
N ILE A 12 38.62 -17.18 3.00
CA ILE A 12 37.58 -16.24 3.41
C ILE A 12 36.39 -16.52 2.49
N ASP A 13 35.30 -17.00 3.07
CA ASP A 13 34.05 -17.16 2.34
C ASP A 13 33.52 -15.76 2.01
N THR A 14 33.64 -15.37 0.74
CA THR A 14 33.25 -14.03 0.26
C THR A 14 31.77 -13.95 -0.10
N ALA A 15 31.03 -15.06 -0.01
CA ALA A 15 29.62 -15.11 -0.34
C ALA A 15 28.78 -14.55 0.81
N THR A 16 27.97 -13.55 0.51
CA THR A 16 26.87 -13.10 1.37
C THR A 16 25.64 -14.00 1.14
N PRO A 17 24.66 -14.02 2.07
CA PRO A 17 23.41 -14.74 1.88
C PRO A 17 22.60 -14.34 0.62
N PHE A 18 22.85 -13.15 0.05
CA PHE A 18 22.20 -12.72 -1.20
C PHE A 18 23.08 -12.96 -2.45
N SER A 19 24.36 -13.36 -2.27
CA SER A 19 25.24 -13.72 -3.37
C SER A 19 24.72 -14.97 -4.11
N GLY A 20 24.46 -14.83 -5.42
CA GLY A 20 24.05 -15.93 -6.30
C GLY A 20 22.54 -16.13 -6.49
N ALA A 21 21.70 -15.28 -5.89
CA ALA A 21 20.24 -15.35 -6.06
C ALA A 21 19.75 -14.97 -7.48
N GLY A 22 20.59 -14.29 -8.28
CA GLY A 22 20.29 -13.92 -9.67
C GLY A 22 19.14 -12.91 -9.85
N LEU A 23 18.58 -12.39 -8.76
CA LEU A 23 17.39 -11.53 -8.77
C LEU A 23 17.66 -10.18 -9.44
N LEU A 24 18.82 -9.58 -9.20
CA LEU A 24 19.19 -8.28 -9.77
C LEU A 24 19.32 -8.34 -11.31
N ASP A 25 19.92 -9.41 -11.85
CA ASP A 25 20.06 -9.60 -13.30
C ASP A 25 18.72 -9.93 -13.98
N SER A 26 17.91 -10.79 -13.34
CA SER A 26 16.55 -11.09 -13.82
C SER A 26 15.66 -9.84 -13.80
N GLY A 27 15.84 -9.00 -12.78
CA GLY A 27 15.12 -7.75 -12.59
C GLY A 27 15.49 -6.68 -13.60
N SER A 28 16.78 -6.47 -13.87
CA SER A 28 17.22 -5.46 -14.84
C SER A 28 16.69 -5.74 -16.25
N GLN A 29 16.58 -7.01 -16.65
CA GLN A 29 15.98 -7.42 -17.93
C GLN A 29 14.48 -7.09 -17.99
N LEU A 30 13.73 -7.32 -16.91
CA LEU A 30 12.30 -6.98 -16.85
C LEU A 30 12.05 -5.49 -16.81
N VAL A 31 12.86 -4.72 -16.08
CA VAL A 31 12.81 -3.24 -16.08
C VAL A 31 13.02 -2.73 -17.49
N ALA A 32 14.08 -3.19 -18.17
CA ALA A 32 14.34 -2.80 -19.56
C ALA A 32 13.20 -3.19 -20.51
N ALA A 33 12.56 -4.35 -20.32
CA ALA A 33 11.43 -4.78 -21.12
C ALA A 33 10.20 -3.86 -20.94
N VAL A 34 9.90 -3.43 -19.72
CA VAL A 34 8.81 -2.48 -19.44
C VAL A 34 9.12 -1.10 -20.01
N ASP A 35 10.31 -0.57 -19.73
CA ASP A 35 10.74 0.77 -20.16
C ASP A 35 10.86 0.90 -21.68
N SER A 36 11.26 -0.19 -22.36
CA SER A 36 11.37 -0.21 -23.82
C SER A 36 10.03 -0.03 -24.54
N GLY A 37 8.90 -0.24 -23.85
CA GLY A 37 7.57 -0.20 -24.46
C GLY A 37 7.33 -1.29 -25.51
N SER A 38 8.21 -2.29 -25.62
CA SER A 38 8.13 -3.37 -26.62
C SER A 38 6.87 -4.25 -26.52
N TRP A 39 6.18 -4.18 -25.39
CA TRP A 39 4.90 -4.83 -25.13
C TRP A 39 3.71 -4.12 -25.81
N VAL A 40 3.88 -2.85 -26.19
CA VAL A 40 2.88 -2.05 -26.92
C VAL A 40 2.91 -2.45 -28.40
N GLU A 41 1.76 -2.81 -28.96
CA GLU A 41 1.68 -3.21 -30.37
C GLU A 41 2.00 -2.05 -31.33
N GLY A 42 2.79 -2.33 -32.36
CA GLY A 42 3.17 -1.35 -33.40
C GLY A 42 1.95 -0.70 -34.03
N GLY A 43 1.78 0.61 -33.82
CA GLY A 43 0.61 1.40 -34.23
C GLY A 43 -0.02 2.25 -33.12
N LEU A 44 0.28 1.96 -31.85
CA LEU A 44 -0.07 2.81 -30.70
C LEU A 44 1.08 3.74 -30.27
N ALA A 45 2.32 3.40 -30.61
CA ALA A 45 3.51 4.20 -30.37
C ALA A 45 3.54 5.40 -31.34
N GLY A 46 2.89 6.51 -30.95
CA GLY A 46 2.88 7.73 -31.78
C GLY A 46 1.87 8.81 -31.41
N VAL A 47 0.98 8.60 -30.42
CA VAL A 47 0.01 9.63 -30.02
C VAL A 47 0.66 10.59 -29.01
N GLY A 48 1.32 11.62 -29.55
CA GLY A 48 1.82 12.75 -28.79
C GLY A 48 0.70 13.66 -28.29
N VAL A 49 0.89 14.21 -27.10
CA VAL A 49 -0.02 15.12 -26.40
C VAL A 49 -0.26 16.41 -27.19
N ALA A 50 -1.53 16.72 -27.46
CA ALA A 50 -1.99 18.07 -27.80
C ALA A 50 -3.34 18.30 -27.09
N ILE A 51 -3.37 19.23 -26.14
CA ILE A 51 -4.59 19.67 -25.46
C ILE A 51 -4.94 21.05 -26.01
N ASP A 52 -6.12 21.18 -26.62
CA ASP A 52 -6.82 22.45 -26.80
C ASP A 52 -8.21 22.34 -26.19
N VAL A 53 -8.56 23.32 -25.36
CA VAL A 53 -9.87 23.42 -24.71
C VAL A 53 -10.60 24.61 -25.32
N ALA A 54 -11.68 24.33 -26.05
CA ALA A 54 -12.70 25.33 -26.34
C ALA A 54 -14.12 24.74 -26.43
N ALA A 55 -14.98 25.35 -25.60
CA ALA A 55 -16.41 25.64 -25.74
C ALA A 55 -17.48 24.50 -25.79
N THR A 56 -18.24 24.47 -24.68
CA THR A 56 -19.71 24.43 -24.58
C THR A 56 -20.57 24.26 -25.86
N ALA A 57 -21.46 23.26 -25.84
CA ALA A 57 -22.88 23.37 -26.24
C ALA A 57 -23.62 22.09 -25.79
N ILE A 58 -24.68 22.20 -24.97
CA ILE A 58 -26.11 22.27 -25.30
C ILE A 58 -26.69 20.95 -25.85
N ASP A 59 -27.70 20.49 -25.11
CA ASP A 59 -28.62 19.36 -25.33
C ASP A 59 -29.33 19.37 -26.70
N PRO A 60 -29.10 18.36 -27.57
CA PRO A 60 -29.81 18.25 -28.85
C PRO A 60 -30.75 17.04 -28.97
N LEU A 61 -31.16 16.38 -27.87
CA LEU A 61 -31.90 15.10 -27.96
C LEU A 61 -33.37 15.13 -27.50
N GLY A 62 -33.90 16.29 -27.14
CA GLY A 62 -35.23 16.40 -26.52
C GLY A 62 -36.46 16.26 -27.43
N SER A 63 -36.35 16.20 -28.77
CA SER A 63 -37.56 16.46 -29.60
C SER A 63 -37.68 15.79 -30.98
N LEU A 64 -36.97 14.72 -31.30
CA LEU A 64 -37.20 13.99 -32.56
C LEU A 64 -37.32 12.48 -32.36
N ILE A 65 -38.55 12.00 -32.15
CA ILE A 65 -38.88 10.57 -32.28
C ILE A 65 -40.10 10.44 -33.20
N GLY A 66 -39.86 9.89 -34.40
CA GLY A 66 -40.90 9.51 -35.36
C GLY A 66 -40.35 8.54 -36.39
N ALA A 67 -40.69 7.26 -36.24
CA ALA A 67 -40.57 6.17 -37.23
C ALA A 67 -39.31 6.17 -38.13
N GLY A 68 -38.14 5.86 -37.56
CA GLY A 68 -36.90 5.67 -38.33
C GLY A 68 -35.62 5.55 -37.49
N LEU A 69 -35.65 5.98 -36.23
CA LEU A 69 -34.48 6.02 -35.33
C LEU A 69 -34.22 4.71 -34.55
N GLY A 70 -35.18 3.78 -34.49
CA GLY A 70 -34.98 2.49 -33.80
C GLY A 70 -33.81 1.70 -34.39
N TRP A 71 -33.75 1.59 -35.72
CA TRP A 71 -32.66 0.93 -36.44
C TRP A 71 -31.29 1.61 -36.25
N ILE A 72 -31.25 2.95 -36.15
CA ILE A 72 -30.03 3.71 -35.89
C ILE A 72 -29.56 3.47 -34.46
N ILE A 73 -30.47 3.42 -33.48
CA ILE A 73 -30.13 3.07 -32.10
C ILE A 73 -29.58 1.65 -32.01
N ASP A 74 -30.19 0.68 -32.70
CA ASP A 74 -29.72 -0.72 -32.74
C ASP A 74 -28.30 -0.83 -33.36
N HIS A 75 -27.97 0.02 -34.34
CA HIS A 75 -26.61 0.07 -34.91
C HIS A 75 -25.60 0.87 -34.07
N LEU A 76 -26.07 1.74 -33.16
CA LEU A 76 -25.25 2.50 -32.22
C LEU A 76 -25.07 1.79 -30.88
N GLU A 77 -25.89 0.78 -30.58
CA GLU A 77 -25.82 -0.03 -29.36
C GLU A 77 -24.44 -0.66 -29.14
N PRO A 78 -23.72 -1.21 -30.14
CA PRO A 78 -22.37 -1.74 -29.95
C PRO A 78 -21.38 -0.68 -29.45
N LEU A 79 -21.50 0.56 -29.92
CA LEU A 79 -20.64 1.68 -29.51
C LEU A 79 -20.98 2.18 -28.10
N LYS A 80 -22.26 2.11 -27.72
CA LYS A 80 -22.71 2.42 -26.34
C LYS A 80 -22.28 1.33 -25.35
N GLY A 81 -22.32 0.06 -25.76
CA GLY A 81 -21.77 -1.05 -24.97
C GLY A 81 -20.28 -0.84 -24.70
N TRP A 82 -19.51 -0.49 -25.73
CA TRP A 82 -18.10 -0.15 -25.58
C TRP A 82 -17.86 1.08 -24.71
N LEU A 83 -18.68 2.14 -24.81
CA LEU A 83 -18.57 3.29 -23.89
C LEU A 83 -18.71 2.86 -22.42
N ASN A 84 -19.66 1.98 -22.10
CA ASN A 84 -19.84 1.46 -20.75
C ASN A 84 -18.69 0.54 -20.32
N ASP A 85 -18.19 -0.30 -21.23
CA ASP A 85 -17.11 -1.24 -20.95
C ASP A 85 -15.72 -0.55 -20.84
N PHE A 86 -15.52 0.57 -21.54
CA PHE A 86 -14.26 1.35 -21.55
C PHE A 86 -14.29 2.62 -20.68
N ALA A 87 -15.36 2.83 -19.88
CA ALA A 87 -15.42 3.87 -18.85
C ALA A 87 -14.48 3.60 -17.63
N GLY A 88 -13.46 2.76 -17.82
CA GLY A 88 -12.42 2.52 -16.82
C GLY A 88 -11.70 3.83 -16.46
N ASN A 89 -11.44 4.03 -15.17
CA ASN A 89 -10.88 5.27 -14.66
C ASN A 89 -9.37 5.35 -14.89
N ALA A 90 -8.94 6.00 -15.98
CA ALA A 90 -7.51 6.25 -16.25
C ALA A 90 -6.81 6.97 -15.08
N GLY A 91 -7.53 7.80 -14.33
CA GLY A 91 -7.03 8.47 -13.13
C GLY A 91 -6.75 7.51 -11.97
N GLU A 92 -7.52 6.43 -11.84
CA GLU A 92 -7.27 5.39 -10.83
C GLU A 92 -6.00 4.60 -11.16
N VAL A 93 -5.78 4.24 -12.42
CA VAL A 93 -4.54 3.58 -12.87
C VAL A 93 -3.32 4.49 -12.66
N ALA A 94 -3.46 5.79 -12.95
CA ALA A 94 -2.41 6.78 -12.68
C ALA A 94 -2.11 6.92 -11.17
N ALA A 95 -3.12 6.86 -10.31
CA ALA A 95 -2.94 6.89 -8.87
C ALA A 95 -2.17 5.66 -8.35
N PHE A 96 -2.46 4.47 -8.88
CA PHE A 96 -1.66 3.27 -8.59
C PHE A 96 -0.22 3.40 -9.07
N ALA A 97 0.00 3.98 -10.25
CA ALA A 97 1.35 4.24 -10.72
C ALA A 97 2.12 5.19 -9.77
N GLN A 98 1.46 6.24 -9.28
CA GLN A 98 2.05 7.14 -8.29
C GLN A 98 2.40 6.42 -6.98
N THR A 99 1.58 5.45 -6.56
CA THR A 99 1.90 4.62 -5.38
C THR A 99 3.19 3.84 -5.59
N TRP A 100 3.37 3.22 -6.75
CA TRP A 100 4.62 2.51 -7.09
C TRP A 100 5.83 3.44 -7.19
N SER A 101 5.65 4.66 -7.71
CA SER A 101 6.68 5.71 -7.69
C SER A 101 7.12 6.07 -6.26
N ASN A 102 6.16 6.23 -5.34
CA ASN A 102 6.47 6.50 -3.93
C ASN A 102 7.23 5.32 -3.28
N ILE A 103 6.87 4.08 -3.62
CA ILE A 103 7.58 2.87 -3.15
C ILE A 103 9.03 2.85 -3.68
N GLN A 104 9.25 3.16 -4.96
CA GLN A 104 10.59 3.30 -5.53
C GLN A 104 11.42 4.31 -4.72
N THR A 105 10.89 5.52 -4.50
CA THR A 105 11.59 6.57 -3.75
C THR A 105 11.95 6.12 -2.33
N GLN A 106 11.03 5.45 -1.64
CA GLN A 106 11.27 4.98 -0.28
C GLN A 106 12.37 3.91 -0.23
N LEU A 107 12.33 2.93 -1.14
CA LEU A 107 13.34 1.86 -1.20
C LEU A 107 14.73 2.41 -1.53
N GLU A 108 14.81 3.36 -2.46
CA GLU A 108 16.07 4.02 -2.83
C GLU A 108 16.62 4.87 -1.67
N THR A 109 15.75 5.59 -0.97
CA THR A 109 16.12 6.36 0.23
C THR A 109 16.68 5.44 1.32
N SER A 110 16.02 4.30 1.58
CA SER A 110 16.50 3.32 2.56
C SER A 110 17.83 2.69 2.16
N ALA A 111 18.07 2.45 0.86
CA ALA A 111 19.36 1.96 0.37
C ALA A 111 20.49 2.99 0.62
N GLN A 112 20.21 4.27 0.34
CA GLN A 112 21.16 5.36 0.54
C GLN A 112 21.45 5.62 2.03
N GLU A 113 20.41 5.58 2.87
CA GLU A 113 20.56 5.73 4.32
C GLU A 113 21.39 4.59 4.90
N LEU A 114 21.13 3.34 4.48
CA LEU A 114 21.94 2.20 4.90
C LEU A 114 23.40 2.36 4.49
N ALA A 115 23.67 2.76 3.24
CA ALA A 115 25.03 3.03 2.78
C ALA A 115 25.70 4.15 3.60
N HIS A 116 24.95 5.21 3.94
CA HIS A 116 25.44 6.30 4.78
C HIS A 116 25.82 5.83 6.19
N VAL A 117 24.93 5.10 6.87
CA VAL A 117 25.18 4.58 8.22
C VAL A 117 26.36 3.61 8.24
N VAL A 118 26.49 2.78 7.21
CA VAL A 118 27.64 1.85 7.09
C VAL A 118 28.96 2.61 6.92
N GLY A 119 28.97 3.73 6.20
CA GLY A 119 30.15 4.57 6.07
C GLY A 119 30.62 5.21 7.38
N GLN A 120 29.73 5.38 8.37
CA GLN A 120 30.10 5.94 9.68
C GLN A 120 30.99 5.01 10.51
N VAL A 121 31.10 3.73 10.14
CA VAL A 121 31.95 2.73 10.81
C VAL A 121 33.17 2.33 9.97
N ASP A 122 33.56 3.13 8.99
CA ASP A 122 34.70 2.83 8.10
C ASP A 122 36.04 2.75 8.84
N GLU A 123 36.24 3.57 9.87
CA GLU A 123 37.47 3.55 10.67
C GLU A 123 37.60 2.29 11.54
N MET A 124 36.50 1.53 11.72
CA MET A 124 36.52 0.29 12.49
C MET A 124 37.10 -0.86 11.64
N ALA A 125 38.23 -1.40 12.09
CA ALA A 125 38.97 -2.47 11.41
C ALA A 125 38.71 -3.85 12.05
N GLY A 126 38.88 -4.89 11.25
CA GLY A 126 38.75 -6.29 11.67
C GLY A 126 37.87 -7.11 10.73
N GLU A 127 38.06 -8.44 10.73
CA GLU A 127 37.35 -9.37 9.83
C GLU A 127 35.82 -9.31 10.02
N ALA A 128 35.35 -9.13 11.26
CA ALA A 128 33.93 -9.01 11.56
C ALA A 128 33.31 -7.72 10.98
N MET A 129 34.01 -6.58 11.09
CA MET A 129 33.55 -5.30 10.53
C MET A 129 33.53 -5.33 9.00
N GLU A 130 34.51 -6.01 8.41
CA GLU A 130 34.57 -6.17 6.96
C GLU A 130 33.44 -7.08 6.43
N ALA A 131 33.11 -8.17 7.14
CA ALA A 131 31.96 -9.01 6.82
C ALA A 131 30.63 -8.24 6.98
N TYR A 132 30.51 -7.43 8.04
CA TYR A 132 29.34 -6.58 8.26
C TYR A 132 29.16 -5.55 7.12
N ARG A 133 30.21 -4.83 6.73
CA ARG A 133 30.14 -3.86 5.61
C ARG A 133 29.69 -4.53 4.31
N ARG A 134 30.25 -5.70 3.98
CA ARG A 134 29.84 -6.46 2.78
C ARG A 134 28.38 -6.87 2.82
N PHE A 135 27.93 -7.40 3.95
CA PHE A 135 26.53 -7.75 4.15
C PHE A 135 25.60 -6.54 3.93
N GLN A 136 25.93 -5.39 4.52
CA GLN A 136 25.08 -4.21 4.40
C GLN A 136 25.14 -3.57 3.01
N GLN A 137 26.27 -3.61 2.32
CA GLN A 137 26.37 -3.21 0.92
C GLN A 137 25.47 -4.06 0.01
N ASP A 138 25.43 -5.37 0.27
CA ASP A 138 24.60 -6.31 -0.47
C ASP A 138 23.11 -6.10 -0.20
N VAL A 139 22.73 -5.80 1.05
CA VAL A 139 21.36 -5.35 1.41
C VAL A 139 21.00 -4.06 0.65
N ALA A 140 21.88 -3.07 0.62
CA ALA A 140 21.65 -1.82 -0.10
C ALA A 140 21.45 -2.03 -1.61
N GLN A 141 22.26 -2.90 -2.23
CA GLN A 141 22.10 -3.26 -3.65
C GLN A 141 20.76 -3.93 -3.95
N HIS A 142 20.27 -4.80 -3.06
CA HIS A 142 18.97 -5.45 -3.20
C HIS A 142 17.80 -4.47 -2.98
N LEU A 143 17.95 -3.48 -2.10
CA LEU A 143 16.97 -2.40 -1.94
C LEU A 143 16.90 -1.52 -3.19
N SER A 144 18.03 -1.10 -3.76
CA SER A 144 18.05 -0.37 -5.03
C SER A 144 17.53 -1.20 -6.21
N GLY A 145 17.79 -2.51 -6.22
CA GLY A 145 17.17 -3.45 -7.17
C GLY A 145 15.65 -3.44 -7.07
N ALA A 146 15.10 -3.61 -5.87
CA ALA A 146 13.66 -3.55 -5.64
C ALA A 146 13.06 -2.18 -5.98
N ALA A 147 13.78 -1.08 -5.71
CA ALA A 147 13.40 0.26 -6.11
C ALA A 147 13.24 0.38 -7.64
N SER A 148 14.18 -0.17 -8.41
CA SER A 148 14.11 -0.16 -9.87
C SER A 148 12.90 -0.93 -10.41
N TRP A 149 12.51 -2.04 -9.76
CA TRP A 149 11.35 -2.84 -10.15
C TRP A 149 10.04 -2.11 -9.84
N ALA A 150 9.96 -1.46 -8.68
CA ALA A 150 8.84 -0.58 -8.34
C ALA A 150 8.73 0.60 -9.33
N GLY A 151 9.86 1.14 -9.79
CA GLY A 151 9.89 2.14 -10.86
C GLY A 151 9.32 1.61 -12.17
N ALA A 152 9.71 0.41 -12.60
CA ALA A 152 9.12 -0.22 -13.78
C ALA A 152 7.61 -0.47 -13.64
N MET A 153 7.14 -0.91 -12.46
CA MET A 153 5.70 -1.04 -12.19
C MET A 153 4.97 0.30 -12.37
N SER A 154 5.55 1.40 -11.86
CA SER A 154 5.02 2.76 -12.06
C SER A 154 4.98 3.13 -13.54
N THR A 155 6.08 2.99 -14.26
CA THR A 155 6.17 3.30 -15.71
C THR A 155 5.14 2.53 -16.52
N GLY A 156 5.03 1.21 -16.28
CA GLY A 156 4.07 0.36 -16.97
C GLY A 156 2.62 0.80 -16.73
N LEU A 157 2.27 1.11 -15.48
CA LEU A 157 0.93 1.59 -15.14
C LEU A 157 0.64 3.00 -15.68
N GLN A 158 1.62 3.90 -15.73
CA GLN A 158 1.44 5.22 -16.38
C GLN A 158 1.13 5.05 -17.87
N MET A 159 1.90 4.21 -18.58
CA MET A 159 1.64 3.91 -19.99
C MET A 159 0.27 3.25 -20.19
N ALA A 160 -0.14 2.36 -19.29
CA ALA A 160 -1.48 1.78 -19.33
C ALA A 160 -2.59 2.84 -19.16
N SER A 161 -2.41 3.80 -18.24
CA SER A 161 -3.33 4.92 -18.06
C SER A 161 -3.47 5.74 -19.34
N THR A 162 -2.35 6.04 -20.01
CA THR A 162 -2.36 6.72 -21.32
C THR A 162 -3.13 5.92 -22.38
N ILE A 163 -2.93 4.61 -22.43
CA ILE A 163 -3.65 3.74 -23.38
C ILE A 163 -5.17 3.76 -23.11
N VAL A 164 -5.59 3.68 -21.84
CA VAL A 164 -7.01 3.77 -21.45
C VAL A 164 -7.59 5.13 -21.86
N GLN A 165 -6.84 6.22 -21.64
CA GLN A 165 -7.25 7.56 -22.04
C GLN A 165 -7.42 7.67 -23.57
N VAL A 166 -6.51 7.12 -24.36
CA VAL A 166 -6.63 7.11 -25.83
C VAL A 166 -7.89 6.39 -26.28
N VAL A 167 -8.24 5.24 -25.69
CA VAL A 167 -9.48 4.52 -26.03
C VAL A 167 -10.70 5.34 -25.63
N HIS A 168 -10.69 5.93 -24.44
CA HIS A 168 -11.78 6.78 -23.97
C HIS A 168 -12.01 7.97 -24.92
N ASP A 169 -10.95 8.65 -25.33
CA ASP A 169 -11.02 9.80 -26.23
C ASP A 169 -11.47 9.39 -27.64
N LEU A 170 -11.00 8.24 -28.16
CA LEU A 170 -11.44 7.69 -29.43
C LEU A 170 -12.95 7.38 -29.44
N VAL A 171 -13.45 6.72 -28.39
CA VAL A 171 -14.87 6.38 -28.25
C VAL A 171 -15.70 7.65 -28.14
N ARG A 172 -15.26 8.62 -27.31
CA ARG A 172 -15.90 9.93 -27.18
C ARG A 172 -15.97 10.67 -28.51
N ASP A 173 -14.89 10.67 -29.28
CA ASP A 173 -14.83 11.35 -30.57
C ASP A 173 -15.77 10.69 -31.59
N VAL A 174 -15.79 9.36 -31.65
CA VAL A 174 -16.71 8.61 -32.52
C VAL A 174 -18.17 8.91 -32.19
N LEU A 175 -18.53 8.95 -30.91
CA LEU A 175 -19.88 9.34 -30.49
C LEU A 175 -20.20 10.79 -30.87
N SER A 176 -19.23 11.70 -30.76
CA SER A 176 -19.39 13.11 -31.15
C SER A 176 -19.60 13.25 -32.67
N GLN A 177 -18.82 12.52 -33.47
CA GLN A 177 -18.95 12.48 -34.92
C GLN A 177 -20.30 11.90 -35.37
N LEU A 178 -20.78 10.86 -34.69
CA LEU A 178 -22.08 10.25 -34.98
C LEU A 178 -23.22 11.17 -34.59
N ALA A 179 -23.14 11.86 -33.45
CA ALA A 179 -24.11 12.88 -33.07
C ALA A 179 -24.20 14.00 -34.14
N GLY A 180 -23.06 14.49 -34.63
CA GLY A 180 -23.01 15.47 -35.71
C GLY A 180 -23.58 14.94 -37.04
N ALA A 181 -23.27 13.69 -37.40
CA ALA A 181 -23.79 13.07 -38.62
C ALA A 181 -25.31 12.88 -38.59
N ILE A 182 -25.88 12.52 -37.43
CA ILE A 182 -27.33 12.37 -37.24
C ILE A 182 -28.05 13.68 -37.53
N ILE A 183 -27.52 14.82 -37.10
CA ILE A 183 -28.11 16.15 -37.39
C ILE A 183 -28.15 16.38 -38.90
N SER A 184 -27.06 16.06 -39.61
CA SER A 184 -26.97 16.21 -41.06
C SER A 184 -27.96 15.30 -41.80
N TRP A 185 -28.08 14.03 -41.38
CA TRP A 185 -29.00 13.07 -41.97
C TRP A 185 -30.46 13.47 -41.74
N VAL A 186 -30.80 13.93 -40.54
CA VAL A 186 -32.13 14.45 -40.23
C VAL A 186 -32.47 15.66 -41.10
N ALA A 187 -31.53 16.59 -41.27
CA ALA A 187 -31.73 17.74 -42.15
C ALA A 187 -31.97 17.32 -43.61
N GLU A 188 -31.20 16.36 -44.12
CA GLU A 188 -31.37 15.82 -45.48
C GLU A 188 -32.75 15.16 -45.68
N LEU A 189 -33.22 14.38 -44.70
CA LEU A 189 -34.55 13.78 -44.75
C LEU A 189 -35.67 14.81 -44.70
N VAL A 190 -35.54 15.85 -43.88
CA VAL A 190 -36.52 16.94 -43.78
C VAL A 190 -36.59 17.73 -45.10
N VAL A 191 -35.44 18.11 -45.65
CA VAL A 191 -35.36 18.88 -46.91
C VAL A 191 -35.92 18.09 -48.09
N THR A 192 -35.68 16.78 -48.12
CA THR A 192 -36.13 15.90 -49.21
C THR A 192 -37.51 15.31 -48.99
N VAL A 193 -38.20 15.67 -47.89
CA VAL A 193 -39.52 15.13 -47.52
C VAL A 193 -39.51 13.60 -47.49
N GLY A 194 -38.41 13.01 -47.00
CA GLY A 194 -38.22 11.56 -46.90
C GLY A 194 -37.82 10.85 -48.19
N LEU A 195 -37.66 11.54 -49.33
CA LEU A 195 -37.24 10.90 -50.58
C LEU A 195 -35.78 10.43 -50.57
N ALA A 196 -34.89 11.06 -49.78
CA ALA A 196 -33.51 10.62 -49.62
C ALA A 196 -33.31 9.44 -48.67
N THR A 197 -34.38 8.85 -48.11
CA THR A 197 -34.29 7.76 -47.12
C THR A 197 -33.35 6.62 -47.54
N PRO A 198 -33.41 6.07 -48.77
CA PRO A 198 -32.49 5.00 -49.17
C PRO A 198 -31.01 5.43 -49.21
N VAL A 199 -30.75 6.69 -49.57
CA VAL A 199 -29.39 7.25 -49.64
C VAL A 199 -28.83 7.45 -48.24
N VAL A 200 -29.62 8.03 -47.34
CA VAL A 200 -29.25 8.25 -45.94
C VAL A 200 -28.94 6.93 -45.24
N ILE A 201 -29.73 5.87 -45.46
CA ILE A 201 -29.44 4.53 -44.91
C ILE A 201 -28.06 4.02 -45.36
N GLY A 202 -27.71 4.19 -46.64
CA GLY A 202 -26.41 3.81 -47.18
C GLY A 202 -25.26 4.60 -46.54
N GLN A 203 -25.43 5.92 -46.37
CA GLN A 203 -24.45 6.79 -45.72
C GLN A 203 -24.25 6.41 -44.25
N VAL A 204 -25.33 6.16 -43.50
CA VAL A 204 -25.30 5.72 -42.10
C VAL A 204 -24.54 4.41 -41.97
N THR A 205 -24.92 3.40 -42.75
CA THR A 205 -24.32 2.06 -42.70
C THR A 205 -22.82 2.13 -43.00
N THR A 206 -22.43 2.88 -44.03
CA THR A 206 -21.02 3.05 -44.42
C THR A 206 -20.22 3.73 -43.30
N ARG A 207 -20.75 4.83 -42.76
CA ARG A 207 -20.04 5.62 -41.74
C ARG A 207 -19.91 4.87 -40.41
N VAL A 208 -20.98 4.21 -39.97
CA VAL A 208 -20.96 3.37 -38.76
C VAL A 208 -20.00 2.20 -38.95
N SER A 209 -19.99 1.53 -40.11
CA SER A 209 -19.08 0.41 -40.38
C SER A 209 -17.61 0.82 -40.39
N GLN A 210 -17.28 1.97 -40.98
CA GLN A 210 -15.91 2.52 -40.98
C GLN A 210 -15.44 2.85 -39.57
N LEU A 211 -16.29 3.52 -38.78
CA LEU A 211 -15.97 3.88 -37.40
C LEU A 211 -15.83 2.63 -36.52
N ALA A 212 -16.75 1.67 -36.62
CA ALA A 212 -16.71 0.42 -35.88
C ALA A 212 -15.46 -0.42 -36.19
N THR A 213 -15.04 -0.46 -37.45
CA THR A 213 -13.81 -1.17 -37.86
C THR A 213 -12.57 -0.51 -37.25
N THR A 214 -12.48 0.83 -37.35
CA THR A 214 -11.33 1.59 -36.85
C THR A 214 -11.21 1.50 -35.33
N VAL A 215 -12.33 1.61 -34.61
CA VAL A 215 -12.39 1.48 -33.14
C VAL A 215 -12.08 0.04 -32.73
N GLY A 216 -12.69 -0.95 -33.39
CA GLY A 216 -12.49 -2.36 -33.07
C GLY A 216 -11.03 -2.82 -33.23
N GLU A 217 -10.35 -2.38 -34.29
CA GLU A 217 -8.92 -2.65 -34.47
C GLU A 217 -8.07 -2.01 -33.37
N THR A 218 -8.36 -0.76 -33.01
CA THR A 218 -7.63 -0.03 -31.97
C THR A 218 -7.83 -0.67 -30.59
N VAL A 219 -9.08 -0.97 -30.22
CA VAL A 219 -9.44 -1.66 -28.98
C VAL A 219 -8.75 -3.02 -28.89
N THR A 220 -8.70 -3.79 -29.99
CA THR A 220 -8.06 -5.11 -30.00
C THR A 220 -6.55 -5.00 -29.73
N LYS A 221 -5.88 -4.02 -30.34
CA LYS A 221 -4.45 -3.73 -30.11
C LYS A 221 -4.18 -3.30 -28.68
N VAL A 222 -5.08 -2.49 -28.11
CA VAL A 222 -5.03 -2.06 -26.70
C VAL A 222 -5.18 -3.25 -25.76
N LEU A 223 -6.20 -4.09 -25.93
CA LEU A 223 -6.40 -5.28 -25.11
C LEU A 223 -5.18 -6.22 -25.14
N ARG A 224 -4.57 -6.39 -26.31
CA ARG A 224 -3.34 -7.17 -26.46
C ARG A 224 -2.15 -6.54 -25.73
N SER A 225 -1.99 -5.22 -25.85
CA SER A 225 -0.94 -4.46 -25.15
C SER A 225 -1.12 -4.54 -23.63
N CYS A 226 -2.34 -4.34 -23.11
CA CYS A 226 -2.63 -4.49 -21.68
C CYS A 226 -2.39 -5.91 -21.19
N LYS A 227 -2.70 -6.94 -21.98
CA LYS A 227 -2.40 -8.34 -21.63
C LYS A 227 -0.90 -8.62 -21.59
N ASN A 228 -0.13 -8.07 -22.52
CA ASN A 228 1.32 -8.20 -22.53
C ASN A 228 1.95 -7.47 -21.33
N LEU A 229 1.48 -6.26 -21.03
CA LEU A 229 1.90 -5.53 -19.84
C LEU A 229 1.56 -6.29 -18.55
N GLY A 230 0.36 -6.83 -18.44
CA GLY A 230 -0.06 -7.60 -17.26
C GLY A 230 0.91 -8.74 -16.93
N LYS A 231 1.43 -9.44 -17.95
CA LYS A 231 2.46 -10.47 -17.76
C LYS A 231 3.77 -9.90 -17.19
N LEU A 232 4.25 -8.77 -17.72
CA LEU A 232 5.46 -8.13 -17.23
C LEU A 232 5.29 -7.66 -15.77
N LEU A 233 4.11 -7.12 -15.42
CA LEU A 233 3.80 -6.72 -14.05
C LEU A 233 3.69 -7.93 -13.11
N ASP A 234 3.14 -9.05 -13.57
CA ASP A 234 3.11 -10.31 -12.81
C ASP A 234 4.53 -10.87 -12.57
N ASP A 235 5.40 -10.80 -13.57
CA ASP A 235 6.80 -11.21 -13.44
C ASP A 235 7.57 -10.31 -12.45
N LEU A 236 7.36 -8.98 -12.50
CA LEU A 236 7.92 -8.02 -11.53
C LEU A 236 7.40 -8.27 -10.11
N LYS A 237 6.10 -8.57 -9.96
CA LYS A 237 5.52 -8.99 -8.68
C LYS A 237 6.20 -10.25 -8.15
N GLY A 238 6.47 -11.23 -9.01
CA GLY A 238 7.21 -12.44 -8.66
C GLY A 238 8.62 -12.15 -8.14
N LEU A 239 9.33 -11.19 -8.74
CA LEU A 239 10.65 -10.75 -8.24
C LEU A 239 10.56 -10.05 -6.87
N LEU A 240 9.59 -9.16 -6.68
CA LEU A 240 9.37 -8.50 -5.39
C LEU A 240 9.05 -9.52 -4.28
N GLN A 241 8.24 -10.53 -4.58
CA GLN A 241 7.96 -11.62 -3.64
C GLN A 241 9.23 -12.41 -3.29
N ARG A 242 10.03 -12.80 -4.28
CA ARG A 242 11.30 -13.52 -4.04
C ARG A 242 12.31 -12.69 -3.26
N ALA A 243 12.40 -11.39 -3.52
CA ALA A 243 13.24 -10.49 -2.74
C ALA A 243 12.74 -10.41 -1.29
N GLY A 244 11.42 -10.25 -1.09
CA GLY A 244 10.81 -10.28 0.25
C GLY A 244 11.08 -11.59 0.99
N ASP A 245 10.96 -12.73 0.30
CA ASP A 245 11.27 -14.05 0.86
C ASP A 245 12.75 -14.16 1.23
N LEU A 246 13.66 -13.72 0.35
CA LEU A 246 15.10 -13.70 0.58
C LEU A 246 15.43 -12.85 1.81
N PHE A 247 14.94 -11.61 1.88
CA PHE A 247 15.11 -10.74 3.05
C PHE A 247 14.58 -11.40 4.33
N SER A 248 13.38 -12.00 4.27
CA SER A 248 12.80 -12.70 5.42
C SER A 248 13.65 -13.90 5.85
N SER A 249 14.26 -14.62 4.90
CA SER A 249 15.11 -15.78 5.17
C SER A 249 16.43 -15.37 5.80
N VAL A 250 17.01 -14.26 5.38
CA VAL A 250 18.26 -13.72 5.92
C VAL A 250 18.06 -13.21 7.35
N LEU A 251 16.96 -12.49 7.59
CA LEU A 251 16.58 -12.04 8.93
C LEU A 251 16.33 -13.23 9.88
N LYS A 252 15.76 -14.32 9.39
CA LYS A 252 15.56 -15.56 10.17
C LYS A 252 16.85 -16.39 10.31
N GLY A 253 17.73 -16.37 9.30
CA GLY A 253 18.96 -17.15 9.22
C GLY A 253 20.11 -16.62 10.09
N GLY A 254 20.06 -15.35 10.48
CA GLY A 254 20.99 -14.74 11.45
C GLY A 254 20.95 -15.35 12.86
N ALA A 255 19.96 -16.21 13.16
CA ALA A 255 19.79 -16.85 14.46
C ALA A 255 20.71 -18.07 14.73
N SER A 256 21.60 -18.45 13.80
CA SER A 256 22.39 -19.70 13.91
C SER A 256 23.92 -19.52 14.09
N GLY A 257 24.43 -18.30 14.29
CA GLY A 257 25.83 -18.07 14.68
C GLY A 257 26.04 -18.18 16.20
N PRO A 258 27.26 -18.46 16.70
CA PRO A 258 27.51 -18.54 18.14
C PRO A 258 27.14 -17.22 18.80
N SER A 259 26.09 -17.27 19.63
CA SER A 259 25.56 -16.18 20.43
C SER A 259 26.66 -15.44 21.18
N VAL A 260 26.96 -14.22 20.76
CA VAL A 260 27.38 -13.19 21.71
C VAL A 260 26.12 -12.79 22.45
N ARG A 261 26.13 -13.03 23.76
CA ARG A 261 25.02 -12.81 24.68
C ARG A 261 24.63 -11.33 24.69
N VAL A 262 23.60 -10.96 23.94
CA VAL A 262 22.82 -9.73 24.18
C VAL A 262 21.98 -10.00 25.43
N PRO A 263 21.87 -9.06 26.39
CA PRO A 263 21.05 -9.26 27.59
C PRO A 263 19.63 -9.69 27.20
N ASP A 264 19.14 -10.75 27.83
CA ASP A 264 17.85 -11.39 27.54
C ASP A 264 16.71 -10.35 27.56
N GLY A 265 15.95 -10.23 26.46
CA GLY A 265 14.64 -9.59 26.49
C GLY A 265 13.66 -10.38 27.38
N PRO A 266 12.44 -9.86 27.63
CA PRO A 266 11.50 -10.49 28.55
C PRO A 266 11.23 -11.94 28.16
N THR A 267 11.24 -12.83 29.14
CA THR A 267 10.90 -14.23 28.93
C THR A 267 9.38 -14.36 28.87
N ILE A 268 8.79 -14.09 27.70
CA ILE A 268 7.37 -14.39 27.46
C ILE A 268 7.25 -15.90 27.21
N HIS A 269 6.63 -16.64 28.11
CA HIS A 269 6.49 -18.10 28.08
C HIS A 269 5.28 -18.59 27.28
N ALA A 270 4.20 -17.80 27.19
CA ALA A 270 2.96 -18.20 26.51
C ALA A 270 3.17 -18.60 25.04
N ARG A 271 2.55 -19.68 24.57
CA ARG A 271 2.61 -20.06 23.14
C ARG A 271 1.51 -19.34 22.36
N VAL A 272 1.63 -19.31 21.03
CA VAL A 272 0.55 -18.81 20.18
C VAL A 272 -0.72 -19.60 20.46
N GLY A 273 -1.83 -18.91 20.72
CA GLY A 273 -3.11 -19.46 21.16
C GLY A 273 -3.27 -19.59 22.68
N GLU A 274 -2.24 -19.29 23.48
CA GLU A 274 -2.31 -19.31 24.94
C GLU A 274 -2.44 -17.89 25.53
N PRO A 275 -3.16 -17.71 26.64
CA PRO A 275 -3.20 -16.44 27.36
C PRO A 275 -1.81 -16.09 27.93
N LEU A 276 -1.44 -14.81 27.86
CA LEU A 276 -0.31 -14.27 28.60
C LEU A 276 -0.53 -14.51 30.09
N SER A 277 0.43 -15.17 30.74
CA SER A 277 0.37 -15.42 32.17
C SER A 277 0.65 -14.13 32.96
N PRO A 278 0.27 -14.08 34.26
CA PRO A 278 0.68 -12.97 35.13
C PRO A 278 2.20 -12.75 35.19
N ALA A 279 2.99 -13.82 35.02
CA ALA A 279 4.45 -13.72 34.98
C ALA A 279 4.94 -13.08 33.67
N ASP A 280 4.30 -13.42 32.54
CA ASP A 280 4.61 -12.80 31.24
C ASP A 280 4.31 -11.30 31.27
N LEU A 281 3.11 -10.93 31.74
CA LEU A 281 2.70 -9.53 31.89
C LEU A 281 3.63 -8.79 32.86
N LYS A 282 4.02 -9.40 33.99
CA LYS A 282 4.97 -8.81 34.91
C LYS A 282 6.33 -8.56 34.24
N SER A 283 6.85 -9.53 33.49
CA SER A 283 8.11 -9.37 32.77
C SER A 283 8.03 -8.22 31.75
N MET A 284 6.92 -8.10 31.03
CA MET A 284 6.70 -6.99 30.09
C MET A 284 6.63 -5.64 30.81
N ILE A 285 5.97 -5.58 31.97
CA ILE A 285 5.88 -4.38 32.81
C ILE A 285 7.26 -3.96 33.33
N ASP A 286 8.03 -4.91 33.86
CA ASP A 286 9.38 -4.65 34.39
C ASP A 286 10.32 -4.14 33.29
N GLU A 287 10.13 -4.57 32.04
CA GLU A 287 10.88 -4.14 30.84
C GLU A 287 10.28 -2.89 30.18
N GLY A 288 9.30 -2.24 30.79
CA GLY A 288 8.75 -0.96 30.32
C GLY A 288 7.85 -1.06 29.08
N TYR A 289 7.21 -2.21 28.82
CA TYR A 289 6.37 -2.38 27.65
C TYR A 289 5.18 -1.44 27.65
N HIS A 290 4.83 -0.98 26.45
CA HIS A 290 3.61 -0.26 26.16
C HIS A 290 2.68 -1.07 25.26
N THR A 291 1.41 -0.73 25.29
CA THR A 291 0.34 -1.43 24.60
C THR A 291 -0.48 -0.44 23.78
N SER A 292 -0.67 -0.76 22.50
CA SER A 292 -1.64 -0.07 21.64
C SER A 292 -2.79 -1.02 21.33
N ILE A 293 -4.03 -0.54 21.50
CA ILE A 293 -5.27 -1.33 21.38
C ILE A 293 -6.04 -0.89 20.14
N PHE A 294 -6.55 -1.86 19.39
CA PHE A 294 -7.31 -1.64 18.16
C PHE A 294 -8.32 -2.76 17.93
N SER A 295 -9.16 -2.61 16.90
CA SER A 295 -10.13 -3.63 16.52
C SER A 295 -9.61 -4.59 15.46
N ASP A 296 -10.29 -5.72 15.31
CA ASP A 296 -10.14 -6.68 14.22
C ASP A 296 -9.99 -6.05 12.82
N LYS A 297 -10.65 -4.93 12.55
CA LYS A 297 -10.61 -4.22 11.26
C LYS A 297 -9.22 -3.84 10.77
N VAL A 298 -8.22 -3.74 11.66
CA VAL A 298 -6.83 -3.41 11.29
C VAL A 298 -5.83 -4.48 11.66
N VAL A 299 -6.26 -5.63 12.19
CA VAL A 299 -5.35 -6.70 12.61
C VAL A 299 -4.45 -7.17 11.46
N GLN A 300 -4.93 -7.13 10.22
CA GLN A 300 -4.13 -7.50 9.04
C GLN A 300 -2.88 -6.64 8.82
N HIS A 301 -2.79 -5.44 9.40
CA HIS A 301 -1.60 -4.59 9.33
C HIS A 301 -0.55 -4.96 10.39
N TYR A 302 -0.94 -5.80 11.35
CA TYR A 302 -0.08 -6.27 12.43
C TYR A 302 0.23 -7.75 12.26
N ASP A 303 -0.70 -8.59 11.80
CA ASP A 303 -0.52 -10.05 11.72
C ASP A 303 0.33 -10.51 10.51
N HIS A 304 1.53 -9.92 10.35
CA HIS A 304 2.56 -10.36 9.41
C HIS A 304 3.95 -9.98 9.92
N SER A 305 5.00 -10.63 9.39
CA SER A 305 6.38 -10.45 9.88
C SER A 305 7.01 -9.10 9.51
N ALA A 306 6.42 -8.38 8.54
CA ALA A 306 6.88 -7.06 8.10
C ALA A 306 6.01 -5.93 8.66
N ALA A 307 5.29 -6.18 9.75
CA ALA A 307 4.43 -5.18 10.37
C ALA A 307 5.27 -3.99 10.85
N THR A 308 4.67 -2.81 10.81
CA THR A 308 5.22 -1.59 11.40
C THR A 308 4.46 -1.26 12.68
N LEU A 309 5.11 -0.59 13.61
CA LEU A 309 4.42 0.00 14.75
C LEU A 309 3.67 1.24 14.25
N GLY A 310 2.36 1.09 13.98
CA GLY A 310 1.55 2.17 13.40
C GLY A 310 1.90 2.50 11.95
N ARG A 311 1.30 3.59 11.45
CA ARG A 311 1.49 4.08 10.08
C ARG A 311 2.63 5.09 10.05
N SER A 312 3.45 5.04 8.99
CA SER A 312 4.48 6.05 8.73
C SER A 312 3.93 7.47 8.74
N GLY A 313 4.55 8.35 9.53
CA GLY A 313 4.15 9.74 9.68
C GLY A 313 2.90 9.94 10.54
N SER A 314 2.51 8.95 11.34
CA SER A 314 1.41 9.05 12.30
C SER A 314 1.87 8.52 13.65
N ASP A 315 1.44 9.18 14.73
CA ASP A 315 1.77 8.70 16.08
C ASP A 315 0.87 7.55 16.51
N VAL A 316 1.45 6.63 17.26
CA VAL A 316 0.76 5.52 17.90
C VAL A 316 0.34 5.92 19.31
N TRP A 317 -0.96 5.86 19.54
CA TRP A 317 -1.53 6.00 20.88
C TRP A 317 -1.28 4.70 21.65
N ALA A 318 -0.65 4.84 22.81
CA ALA A 318 -0.28 3.72 23.65
C ALA A 318 -0.54 4.03 25.13
N MET A 319 -0.61 2.97 25.91
CA MET A 319 -0.63 3.01 27.37
C MET A 319 0.43 2.06 27.91
N PRO A 320 0.94 2.25 29.12
CA PRO A 320 1.78 1.24 29.77
C PRO A 320 1.06 -0.11 29.83
N THR A 321 1.79 -1.20 29.59
CA THR A 321 1.21 -2.56 29.62
C THR A 321 0.59 -2.89 30.98
N GLU A 322 1.08 -2.28 32.05
CA GLU A 322 0.49 -2.34 33.38
C GLU A 322 -0.97 -1.87 33.41
N ASP A 323 -1.32 -0.85 32.63
CA ASP A 323 -2.69 -0.33 32.55
C ASP A 323 -3.53 -1.19 31.61
N ALA A 324 -2.99 -1.63 30.48
CA ALA A 324 -3.67 -2.55 29.56
C ALA A 324 -3.94 -3.93 30.18
N ALA A 325 -3.11 -4.40 31.11
CA ALA A 325 -3.29 -5.67 31.82
C ALA A 325 -4.57 -5.71 32.69
N LYS A 326 -5.14 -4.56 33.01
CA LYS A 326 -6.39 -4.42 33.80
C LYS A 326 -7.66 -4.54 32.93
N ILE A 327 -7.50 -4.62 31.60
CA ILE A 327 -8.59 -4.69 30.64
C ILE A 327 -8.97 -6.16 30.40
N HIS A 328 -10.22 -6.50 30.69
CA HIS A 328 -10.75 -7.87 30.58
C HIS A 328 -11.96 -7.97 29.65
N THR A 329 -12.50 -6.86 29.15
CA THR A 329 -13.68 -6.88 28.27
C THR A 329 -13.57 -5.82 27.17
N PRO A 330 -14.24 -6.00 26.02
CA PRO A 330 -14.32 -4.95 25.00
C PRO A 330 -14.89 -3.62 25.52
N ALA A 331 -15.85 -3.68 26.44
CA ALA A 331 -16.41 -2.50 27.11
C ALA A 331 -15.36 -1.75 27.93
N GLN A 332 -14.49 -2.47 28.64
CA GLN A 332 -13.34 -1.87 29.34
C GLN A 332 -12.33 -1.34 28.33
N ALA A 333 -12.00 -2.08 27.26
CA ALA A 333 -11.08 -1.60 26.24
C ALA A 333 -11.54 -0.27 25.63
N ALA A 334 -12.83 -0.16 25.29
CA ALA A 334 -13.41 1.10 24.83
C ALA A 334 -13.27 2.21 25.88
N ARG A 335 -13.62 1.97 27.14
CA ARG A 335 -13.50 3.02 28.19
C ARG A 335 -12.06 3.42 28.48
N GLU A 336 -11.17 2.45 28.69
CA GLU A 336 -9.78 2.67 29.10
C GLU A 336 -8.92 3.27 27.98
N THR A 337 -9.34 3.16 26.72
CA THR A 337 -8.71 3.86 25.58
C THR A 337 -9.29 5.26 25.35
N GLY A 338 -10.20 5.74 26.22
CA GLY A 338 -10.88 7.02 26.01
C GLY A 338 -11.85 6.99 24.82
N MET A 339 -12.54 5.86 24.67
CA MET A 339 -13.41 5.54 23.52
C MET A 339 -12.69 5.68 22.19
N ALA A 340 -11.44 5.18 22.07
CA ALA A 340 -10.74 5.21 20.80
C ALA A 340 -11.63 4.62 19.69
N PRO A 341 -11.75 5.26 18.50
CA PRO A 341 -12.79 4.92 17.52
C PRO A 341 -12.89 3.42 17.19
N MET A 342 -11.74 2.74 17.11
CA MET A 342 -11.67 1.30 16.83
C MET A 342 -12.17 0.45 18.01
N ALA A 343 -11.75 0.77 19.24
CA ALA A 343 -12.18 0.05 20.43
C ALA A 343 -13.67 0.30 20.74
N GLN A 344 -14.13 1.54 20.53
CA GLN A 344 -15.54 1.93 20.65
C GLN A 344 -16.41 1.18 19.63
N ASP A 345 -15.99 1.17 18.36
CA ASP A 345 -16.70 0.45 17.29
C ASP A 345 -16.76 -1.06 17.55
N ALA A 346 -15.65 -1.69 17.95
CA ALA A 346 -15.64 -3.10 18.32
C ALA A 346 -16.58 -3.39 19.50
N TYR A 347 -16.58 -2.56 20.53
CA TYR A 347 -17.50 -2.70 21.66
C TYR A 347 -18.97 -2.57 21.23
N LEU A 348 -19.32 -1.54 20.45
CA LEU A 348 -20.70 -1.26 20.07
C LEU A 348 -21.25 -2.27 19.06
N ASN A 349 -20.40 -2.78 18.17
CA ASN A 349 -20.80 -3.65 17.06
C ASN A 349 -20.42 -5.12 17.25
N GLY A 350 -19.86 -5.49 18.41
CA GLY A 350 -19.48 -6.87 18.72
C GLY A 350 -18.24 -7.38 17.97
N GLY A 351 -17.32 -6.48 17.63
CA GLY A 351 -16.01 -6.81 17.05
C GLY A 351 -15.01 -7.27 18.11
N ASP A 352 -13.92 -7.89 17.65
CA ASP A 352 -12.83 -8.34 18.52
C ASP A 352 -11.86 -7.19 18.86
N ILE A 353 -11.28 -7.26 20.05
CA ILE A 353 -10.23 -6.35 20.52
C ILE A 353 -8.87 -7.04 20.40
N TYR A 354 -7.93 -6.35 19.77
CA TYR A 354 -6.54 -6.76 19.65
C TYR A 354 -5.63 -5.71 20.29
N ALA A 355 -4.42 -6.13 20.64
CA ALA A 355 -3.39 -5.24 21.12
C ALA A 355 -2.01 -5.67 20.62
N VAL A 356 -1.15 -4.69 20.34
CA VAL A 356 0.29 -4.94 20.25
C VAL A 356 0.92 -4.44 21.53
N HIS A 357 1.65 -5.31 22.19
CA HIS A 357 2.50 -4.97 23.32
C HIS A 357 3.95 -4.95 22.87
N PHE A 358 4.68 -3.86 23.14
CA PHE A 358 6.00 -3.64 22.58
C PHE A 358 6.91 -2.92 23.60
N PRO A 359 8.23 -3.20 23.61
CA PRO A 359 9.17 -2.48 24.44
C PRO A 359 9.29 -1.03 23.93
N VAL A 360 9.47 -0.07 24.84
CA VAL A 360 9.71 1.32 24.44
C VAL A 360 10.91 1.90 25.17
N ASP A 361 11.68 2.75 24.49
CA ASP A 361 12.62 3.62 25.17
C ASP A 361 11.82 4.79 25.78
N PRO A 362 11.89 5.02 27.10
CA PRO A 362 11.16 6.11 27.74
C PRO A 362 11.42 7.50 27.15
N SER A 363 12.54 7.71 26.46
CA SER A 363 12.86 8.98 25.78
C SER A 363 12.06 9.24 24.51
N GLU A 364 11.46 8.20 23.92
CA GLU A 364 10.60 8.29 22.73
C GLU A 364 9.16 8.68 23.07
N LEU A 365 8.79 8.59 24.35
CA LEU A 365 7.46 8.84 24.84
C LEU A 365 7.19 10.33 25.00
N ARG A 366 6.03 10.78 24.49
CA ARG A 366 5.55 12.14 24.74
C ARG A 366 4.08 12.16 25.15
N ARG A 367 3.72 13.14 25.96
CA ARG A 367 2.33 13.37 26.33
C ARG A 367 1.50 13.78 25.10
N PRO A 368 0.27 13.24 24.93
CA PRO A 368 -0.62 13.70 23.88
C PRO A 368 -1.15 15.11 24.15
N THR A 369 -1.38 15.87 23.08
CA THR A 369 -1.90 17.25 23.11
C THR A 369 -3.27 17.34 22.43
N VAL A 370 -3.94 18.49 22.59
CA VAL A 370 -5.22 18.75 21.90
C VAL A 370 -5.09 18.67 20.37
N ALA A 371 -3.91 18.99 19.82
CA ALA A 371 -3.68 18.87 18.38
C ALA A 371 -3.64 17.40 17.94
N ASP A 372 -3.03 16.54 18.76
CA ASP A 372 -2.87 15.11 18.45
C ASP A 372 -4.21 14.38 18.43
N SER A 373 -5.19 14.84 19.21
CA SER A 373 -6.50 14.20 19.30
C SER A 373 -7.36 14.36 18.04
N GLY A 374 -6.98 15.26 17.11
CA GLY A 374 -7.80 15.57 15.94
C GLY A 374 -9.19 16.10 16.29
N GLY A 375 -9.38 16.65 17.50
CA GLY A 375 -10.67 17.10 18.00
C GLY A 375 -11.56 16.00 18.58
N TRP A 376 -10.99 14.84 18.93
CA TRP A 376 -11.73 13.75 19.56
C TRP A 376 -12.41 14.17 20.86
N GLU A 377 -13.73 14.01 20.96
CA GLU A 377 -14.54 14.58 22.05
C GLU A 377 -14.22 13.99 23.43
N HIS A 378 -13.64 12.80 23.47
CA HIS A 378 -13.27 12.11 24.70
C HIS A 378 -11.84 12.43 25.15
N PHE A 379 -11.06 13.17 24.35
CA PHE A 379 -9.73 13.61 24.75
C PHE A 379 -9.81 14.68 25.84
N TYR A 380 -9.18 14.42 26.99
CA TYR A 380 -9.12 15.36 28.11
C TYR A 380 -7.68 15.82 28.32
N PRO A 381 -7.34 17.08 27.98
CA PRO A 381 -5.96 17.54 28.06
C PRO A 381 -5.43 17.68 29.49
N ASP A 382 -6.27 17.60 30.53
CA ASP A 382 -5.96 17.89 31.95
C ASP A 382 -4.95 19.05 32.15
N PRO A 383 -5.42 20.30 32.28
CA PRO A 383 -4.54 21.45 32.44
C PRO A 383 -3.72 21.43 33.73
N THR A 384 -4.04 20.54 34.68
CA THR A 384 -3.34 20.43 35.98
C THR A 384 -2.25 19.37 35.99
N ASN A 385 -2.27 18.44 35.03
CA ASN A 385 -1.26 17.40 34.92
C ASN A 385 0.08 18.02 34.47
N THR A 386 1.14 17.75 35.23
CA THR A 386 2.50 18.27 35.00
C THR A 386 3.43 17.28 34.32
N SER A 387 2.97 16.05 34.05
CA SER A 387 3.72 15.03 33.32
C SER A 387 3.99 15.49 31.89
N THR A 388 5.23 15.34 31.45
CA THR A 388 5.67 15.56 30.06
C THR A 388 5.47 14.33 29.19
N THR A 389 5.18 13.18 29.79
CA THR A 389 5.16 11.87 29.13
C THR A 389 3.76 11.28 29.01
N TYR A 390 2.93 11.46 30.04
CA TYR A 390 1.63 10.78 30.14
C TYR A 390 0.48 11.76 30.36
N GLY A 391 -0.57 11.61 29.56
CA GLY A 391 -1.92 12.06 29.85
C GLY A 391 -2.72 10.99 30.59
N HIS A 392 -4.04 11.19 30.69
CA HIS A 392 -4.96 10.17 31.15
C HIS A 392 -6.10 10.05 30.15
N THR A 393 -6.47 8.83 29.80
CA THR A 393 -7.64 8.62 28.95
C THR A 393 -8.90 9.05 29.70
N ALA A 394 -9.91 9.50 28.96
CA ALA A 394 -11.15 9.96 29.57
C ALA A 394 -12.35 9.64 28.69
N VAL A 395 -13.54 9.69 29.29
CA VAL A 395 -14.81 9.57 28.57
C VAL A 395 -15.65 10.80 28.86
N ASN A 396 -15.83 11.65 27.85
CA ASN A 396 -16.82 12.71 27.87
C ASN A 396 -18.24 12.17 28.11
N THR A 397 -18.97 12.75 29.04
CA THR A 397 -20.34 12.33 29.42
C THR A 397 -21.45 13.14 28.75
N GLY A 398 -21.12 13.98 27.76
CA GLY A 398 -22.07 14.75 26.94
C GLY A 398 -22.50 16.10 27.54
N THR A 399 -22.07 16.45 28.75
CA THR A 399 -22.41 17.71 29.45
C THR A 399 -21.20 18.63 29.68
N GLY A 400 -20.08 18.36 29.00
CA GLY A 400 -18.79 19.02 29.25
C GLY A 400 -18.04 18.48 30.48
N ALA A 401 -18.57 17.41 31.10
CA ALA A 401 -17.88 16.66 32.14
C ALA A 401 -17.17 15.43 31.55
N TYR A 402 -16.07 15.05 32.19
CA TYR A 402 -15.24 13.91 31.80
C TYR A 402 -15.14 12.92 32.95
N LEU A 403 -15.30 11.64 32.65
CA LEU A 403 -14.84 10.55 33.50
C LEU A 403 -13.38 10.29 33.14
N VAL A 404 -12.46 10.79 33.95
CA VAL A 404 -11.02 10.60 33.75
C VAL A 404 -10.62 9.24 34.32
N ASN A 405 -10.07 8.37 33.48
CA ASN A 405 -9.60 7.06 33.91
C ASN A 405 -8.24 7.19 34.62
N SER A 406 -7.86 6.18 35.40
CA SER A 406 -6.48 6.06 35.89
C SER A 406 -5.50 5.59 34.81
N THR A 407 -6.01 5.21 33.63
CA THR A 407 -5.20 4.69 32.52
C THR A 407 -4.40 5.81 31.88
N ARG A 408 -3.07 5.64 31.88
CA ARG A 408 -2.15 6.58 31.28
C ARG A 408 -2.18 6.45 29.77
N GLU A 409 -2.04 7.58 29.08
CA GLU A 409 -1.91 7.63 27.62
C GLU A 409 -0.65 8.38 27.21
N THR A 410 0.00 7.90 26.15
CA THR A 410 1.21 8.47 25.59
C THR A 410 1.23 8.30 24.08
N LEU A 411 2.13 9.02 23.42
CA LEU A 411 2.37 8.93 21.98
C LEU A 411 3.80 8.49 21.71
N ILE A 412 3.92 7.69 20.65
CA ILE A 412 5.18 7.20 20.10
C ILE A 412 5.11 7.39 18.60
N ALA A 413 6.22 7.78 17.97
CA ALA A 413 6.30 7.88 16.53
C ALA A 413 6.00 6.52 15.88
N GLY A 414 5.07 6.52 14.92
CA GLY A 414 4.74 5.33 14.14
C GLY A 414 5.46 5.29 12.79
N GLY A 415 5.51 4.10 12.20
CA GLY A 415 6.11 3.86 10.89
C GLY A 415 7.34 2.96 10.91
N ASP A 416 8.01 2.88 12.05
CA ASP A 416 9.16 2.00 12.21
C ASP A 416 8.73 0.52 12.16
N ALA A 417 9.67 -0.34 11.79
CA ALA A 417 9.46 -1.78 11.86
C ALA A 417 8.98 -2.19 13.26
N MET A 418 8.10 -3.20 13.33
CA MET A 418 7.62 -3.70 14.60
C MET A 418 8.81 -4.12 15.47
N ARG A 419 8.79 -3.67 16.72
CA ARG A 419 9.92 -3.82 17.62
C ARG A 419 10.17 -5.29 17.94
N SER A 420 11.44 -5.68 17.99
CA SER A 420 11.83 -7.03 18.43
C SER A 420 11.27 -7.32 19.82
N ASN A 421 10.75 -8.54 20.02
CA ASN A 421 10.08 -8.98 21.25
C ASN A 421 8.68 -8.39 21.47
N ALA A 422 8.16 -7.58 20.56
CA ALA A 422 6.75 -7.23 20.59
C ALA A 422 5.87 -8.49 20.42
N VAL A 423 4.65 -8.40 20.92
CA VAL A 423 3.65 -9.45 20.77
C VAL A 423 2.30 -8.87 20.38
N LEU A 424 1.65 -9.51 19.41
CA LEU A 424 0.25 -9.27 19.07
C LEU A 424 -0.60 -10.20 19.90
N THR A 425 -1.60 -9.66 20.57
CA THR A 425 -2.56 -10.41 21.37
C THR A 425 -3.99 -10.07 20.98
N LYS A 426 -4.90 -10.99 21.30
CA LYS A 426 -6.34 -10.81 21.19
C LYS A 426 -6.96 -10.91 22.57
N LEU A 427 -7.90 -10.04 22.91
CA LEU A 427 -8.65 -10.13 24.15
C LEU A 427 -9.73 -11.21 24.03
N GLU A 428 -9.53 -12.36 24.67
CA GLU A 428 -10.48 -13.46 24.69
C GLU A 428 -10.73 -13.94 26.12
N ASN A 429 -12.00 -14.09 26.49
CA ASN A 429 -12.41 -14.62 27.80
C ASN A 429 -11.74 -13.93 29.01
N GLY A 430 -11.47 -12.63 28.91
CA GLY A 430 -10.83 -11.87 29.99
C GLY A 430 -9.30 -11.84 30.00
N ALA A 431 -8.65 -12.48 29.04
CA ALA A 431 -7.20 -12.57 28.95
C ALA A 431 -6.68 -12.14 27.57
N TRP A 432 -5.44 -11.63 27.55
CA TRP A 432 -4.72 -11.35 26.32
C TRP A 432 -4.09 -12.64 25.79
N VAL A 433 -4.69 -13.23 24.77
CA VAL A 433 -4.24 -14.46 24.10
C VAL A 433 -3.20 -14.11 23.05
N LEU A 434 -2.04 -14.76 23.11
CA LEU A 434 -0.94 -14.52 22.16
C LEU A 434 -1.34 -14.97 20.75
N VAL A 435 -1.28 -14.05 19.80
CA VAL A 435 -1.54 -14.31 18.38
C VAL A 435 -0.22 -14.43 17.61
N ARG A 436 0.72 -13.52 17.86
CA ARG A 436 2.01 -13.48 17.15
C ARG A 436 3.11 -12.89 18.01
N ARG A 437 4.35 -13.31 17.71
CA ARG A 437 5.61 -12.72 18.20
C ARG A 437 6.33 -12.06 17.03
N TYR A 438 7.00 -10.93 17.31
CA TYR A 438 7.79 -10.18 16.33
C TYR A 438 9.28 -10.31 16.59
#